data_AF-A0A7D9LVU4-F1
#
_entry.id   AF-A0A7D9LVU4-F1
#
_cell.length_a   1.000
_cell.length_b   1.000
_cell.length_c   1.000
_cell.angle_alpha   90.00
_cell.angle_beta   90.00
_cell.angle_gamma   90.00
#
_symmetry.space_group_name_H-M   'P 1'
#
loop_
_entity.id
_entity.type
_entity.pdbx_description
1 polymer ?
#
loop_
_entity_poly.entity_id
_entity_poly.type
_entity_poly.pdbx_seq_one_letter_code
_entity_poly.pdbx_strand_id
1 'polypeptide(L)'
;MKKPATASSAIAYGWANRAVDLGFGAKAITKTENYPWLKIDLMDVYLVHDVVVFNALAPTHYGPMLDLNIRIGSASIINDNPLCTIANIYVGTVIIHRPGIVASMVTAEVYVNTNNA
;
A
#
# COMPACT_ATOMS: atom_id res chain seq x y z
N MET A 1 16.29 -3.39 9.14
CA MET A 1 16.63 -2.61 7.93
C MET A 1 15.34 -2.23 7.24
N LYS A 2 15.16 -0.99 6.76
CA LYS A 2 13.92 -0.57 6.06
C LYS A 2 13.86 -1.27 4.70
N LYS A 3 12.72 -1.87 4.36
CA LYS A 3 12.50 -2.51 3.06
C LYS A 3 12.29 -1.43 1.99
N PRO A 4 12.79 -1.61 0.75
CA PRO A 4 12.55 -0.64 -0.33
C PRO A 4 11.06 -0.55 -0.67
N ALA A 5 10.59 0.67 -0.92
CA ALA A 5 9.25 0.92 -1.42
C ALA A 5 9.26 1.86 -2.62
N THR A 6 8.37 1.60 -3.57
CA THR A 6 8.14 2.40 -4.78
C THR A 6 6.65 2.68 -4.90
N ALA A 7 6.29 3.79 -5.54
CA ALA A 7 4.90 4.15 -5.79
C ALA A 7 4.74 4.64 -7.22
N SER A 8 3.50 4.66 -7.72
CA SER A 8 3.14 5.22 -9.03
C SER A 8 3.60 6.68 -9.19
N SER A 9 3.44 7.47 -8.12
CA SER A 9 3.90 8.84 -8.03
C SER A 9 4.15 9.22 -6.57
N ALA A 10 4.72 10.41 -6.35
CA ALA A 10 4.83 10.98 -5.02
C ALA A 10 4.55 12.49 -5.06
N ILE A 11 3.86 13.01 -4.05
CA ILE A 11 3.86 14.44 -3.75
C ILE A 11 4.96 14.75 -2.72
N ALA A 12 5.61 15.91 -2.85
CA ALA A 12 6.61 16.47 -1.95
C ALA A 12 7.23 15.48 -0.92
N TYR A 13 7.09 15.75 0.38
CA TYR A 13 7.65 14.93 1.48
C TYR A 13 6.97 13.57 1.68
N GLY A 14 6.15 13.10 0.74
CA GLY A 14 5.33 11.87 0.81
C GLY A 14 5.91 10.68 0.03
N TRP A 15 7.23 10.49 0.03
CA TRP A 15 7.89 9.41 -0.71
C TRP A 15 7.45 8.01 -0.26
N ALA A 16 7.47 7.03 -1.18
CA ALA A 16 7.04 5.66 -0.94
C ALA A 16 7.70 5.00 0.29
N ASN A 17 9.00 5.23 0.52
CA ASN A 17 9.74 4.68 1.66
C ASN A 17 9.18 5.13 3.02
N ARG A 18 8.37 6.18 3.06
CA ARG A 18 7.69 6.64 4.28
C ARG A 18 6.55 5.73 4.72
N ALA A 19 6.06 4.84 3.85
CA ALA A 19 5.08 3.82 4.25
C ALA A 19 5.71 2.71 5.11
N VAL A 20 7.03 2.55 5.07
CA VAL A 20 7.77 1.43 5.69
C VAL A 20 8.86 1.92 6.65
N ASP A 21 8.89 3.21 6.95
CA ASP A 21 9.91 3.81 7.80
C ASP A 21 9.58 3.77 9.30
N LEU A 22 8.34 3.38 9.65
CA LEU A 22 7.76 3.32 11.01
C LEU A 22 7.87 4.65 11.78
N GLY A 23 8.06 5.77 11.07
CA GLY A 23 8.17 7.10 11.68
C GLY A 23 6.80 7.63 12.12
N PHE A 24 6.75 8.27 13.29
CA PHE A 24 5.53 8.94 13.74
C PHE A 24 5.15 10.05 12.75
N GLY A 25 3.94 9.97 12.18
CA GLY A 25 3.46 10.91 11.15
C GLY A 25 4.07 10.72 9.76
N ALA A 26 4.84 9.66 9.51
CA ALA A 26 5.29 9.33 8.18
C ALA A 26 4.14 8.77 7.33
N LYS A 27 4.00 9.29 6.11
CA LYS A 27 2.96 8.88 5.16
C LYS A 27 3.55 8.88 3.75
N ALA A 28 3.28 7.82 2.99
CA ALA A 28 3.46 7.84 1.54
C ALA A 28 2.20 8.44 0.90
N ILE A 29 2.38 9.34 -0.06
CA ILE A 29 1.28 10.08 -0.67
C ILE A 29 1.54 10.19 -2.17
N THR A 30 0.62 9.65 -2.98
CA THR A 30 0.63 9.78 -4.43
C THR A 30 -0.02 11.10 -4.86
N LYS A 31 0.22 11.50 -6.11
CA LYS A 31 -0.60 12.53 -6.76
C LYS A 31 -2.02 11.99 -6.97
N THR A 32 -2.96 12.88 -7.25
CA THR A 32 -4.27 12.49 -7.78
C THR A 32 -4.05 11.90 -9.18
N GLU A 33 -4.26 10.59 -9.32
CA GLU A 33 -4.10 9.85 -10.55
C GLU A 33 -5.02 8.62 -10.56
N ASN A 34 -5.14 7.97 -11.72
CA ASN A 34 -5.91 6.73 -11.84
C ASN A 34 -5.06 5.56 -11.38
N TYR A 35 -5.63 4.68 -10.55
CA TYR A 35 -4.98 3.49 -10.02
C TYR A 35 -3.62 3.74 -9.33
N PRO A 36 -3.53 4.67 -8.36
CA PRO A 36 -2.29 4.86 -7.62
C PRO A 36 -1.92 3.58 -6.89
N TRP A 37 -0.62 3.25 -6.90
CA TRP A 37 -0.11 2.03 -6.27
C TRP A 37 1.12 2.30 -5.42
N LEU A 38 1.30 1.45 -4.42
CA LEU A 38 2.48 1.32 -3.58
C LEU A 38 2.97 -0.14 -3.67
N LYS A 39 4.27 -0.32 -3.93
CA LYS A 39 4.93 -1.63 -3.96
C LYS A 39 6.08 -1.64 -2.96
N ILE A 40 6.07 -2.66 -2.10
CA ILE A 40 7.11 -2.93 -1.11
C ILE A 40 7.88 -4.16 -1.55
N ASP A 41 9.17 -3.99 -1.75
CA ASP A 41 10.10 -5.07 -2.06
C ASP A 41 10.60 -5.68 -0.75
N LEU A 42 10.29 -6.95 -0.51
CA LEU A 42 10.75 -7.65 0.68
C LEU A 42 12.24 -8.01 0.59
N MET A 43 12.89 -7.82 -0.57
CA MET A 43 14.30 -8.13 -0.88
C MET A 43 14.69 -9.61 -0.83
N ASP A 44 13.82 -10.45 -0.29
CA ASP A 44 13.96 -11.90 -0.21
C ASP A 44 12.55 -12.52 -0.17
N VAL A 45 12.46 -13.84 -0.25
CA VAL A 45 11.21 -14.57 -0.16
C VAL A 45 10.87 -14.82 1.30
N TYR A 46 9.70 -14.35 1.73
CA TYR A 46 9.16 -14.52 3.07
C TYR A 46 7.88 -15.33 3.05
N LEU A 47 7.60 -16.02 4.15
CA LEU A 47 6.27 -16.50 4.46
C LEU A 47 5.49 -15.35 5.13
N VAL A 48 4.68 -14.66 4.33
CA VAL A 48 3.90 -13.49 4.76
C VAL A 48 2.61 -13.96 5.44
N HIS A 49 2.48 -13.67 6.73
CA HIS A 49 1.28 -13.98 7.52
C HIS A 49 0.34 -12.79 7.67
N ASP A 50 0.91 -11.61 7.94
CA ASP A 50 0.11 -10.42 8.23
C ASP A 50 0.60 -9.24 7.39
N VAL A 51 -0.36 -8.54 6.80
CA VAL A 51 -0.15 -7.23 6.19
C VAL A 51 -0.94 -6.21 6.99
N VAL A 52 -0.23 -5.21 7.53
CA VAL A 52 -0.82 -4.14 8.32
C VAL A 52 -0.78 -2.86 7.49
N VAL A 53 -1.95 -2.31 7.17
CA VAL A 53 -2.07 -1.04 6.46
C VAL A 53 -2.67 0.00 7.39
N PHE A 54 -2.03 1.16 7.47
CA PHE A 54 -2.45 2.26 8.31
C PHE A 54 -2.80 3.48 7.45
N ASN A 55 -4.05 3.96 7.57
CA ASN A 55 -4.46 5.26 7.05
C ASN A 55 -4.50 6.29 8.19
N ALA A 56 -3.54 7.21 8.17
CA ALA A 56 -3.44 8.28 9.17
C ALA A 56 -4.51 9.36 8.95
N LEU A 57 -5.23 9.72 10.01
CA LEU A 57 -5.99 10.97 10.10
C LEU A 57 -5.02 12.15 9.97
N ALA A 58 -5.21 12.97 8.95
CA ALA A 58 -4.62 14.31 8.90
C ALA A 58 -5.75 15.32 8.70
N PRO A 59 -5.79 16.42 9.48
CA PRO A 59 -6.85 17.42 9.36
C PRO A 59 -6.86 18.13 8.01
N THR A 60 -5.77 18.03 7.23
CA THR A 60 -5.64 18.78 5.98
C THR A 60 -5.84 17.98 4.71
N HIS A 61 -5.42 16.73 4.56
CA HIS A 61 -5.56 16.08 3.25
C HIS A 61 -5.66 14.55 3.37
N TYR A 62 -6.41 13.97 2.41
CA TYR A 62 -6.62 12.55 2.10
C TYR A 62 -7.79 11.90 2.84
N GLY A 63 -8.84 11.60 2.08
CA GLY A 63 -10.03 10.88 2.51
C GLY A 63 -9.79 9.38 2.69
N PRO A 64 -10.87 8.58 2.81
CA PRO A 64 -10.74 7.13 2.97
C PRO A 64 -9.99 6.50 1.80
N MET A 65 -9.20 5.45 2.07
CA MET A 65 -8.70 4.55 1.03
C MET A 65 -9.82 3.54 0.73
N LEU A 66 -10.57 3.79 -0.34
CA LEU A 66 -11.66 2.92 -0.78
C LEU A 66 -11.17 1.98 -1.88
N ASP A 67 -11.71 0.75 -1.92
CA ASP A 67 -11.38 -0.27 -2.92
C ASP A 67 -9.86 -0.50 -3.04
N LEU A 68 -9.19 -0.58 -1.88
CA LEU A 68 -7.76 -0.86 -1.80
C LEU A 68 -7.51 -2.35 -2.08
N ASN A 69 -7.02 -2.65 -3.27
CA ASN A 69 -6.56 -3.96 -3.68
C ASN A 69 -5.20 -4.26 -3.08
N ILE A 70 -5.11 -5.30 -2.26
CA ILE A 70 -3.84 -5.75 -1.68
C ILE A 70 -3.46 -7.06 -2.34
N ARG A 71 -2.28 -7.11 -2.93
CA ARG A 71 -1.74 -8.29 -3.61
C ARG A 71 -0.42 -8.68 -2.96
N ILE A 72 -0.19 -9.99 -2.86
CA ILE A 72 1.00 -10.55 -2.20
C ILE A 72 1.54 -11.64 -3.12
N GLY A 73 2.80 -11.53 -3.53
CA GLY A 73 3.41 -12.50 -4.44
C GLY A 73 4.85 -12.14 -4.78
N SER A 74 5.37 -12.68 -5.87
CA SER A 74 6.76 -12.50 -6.29
C SER A 74 6.91 -11.99 -7.72
N ALA A 75 5.80 -11.62 -8.37
CA ALA A 75 5.81 -11.12 -9.74
C ALA A 75 6.22 -9.64 -9.78
N SER A 76 7.03 -9.27 -10.79
CA SER A 76 7.49 -7.89 -10.99
C SER A 76 6.37 -6.94 -11.44
N ILE A 77 5.39 -7.47 -12.16
CA ILE A 77 4.16 -6.79 -12.58
C ILE A 77 3.13 -6.93 -11.46
N ILE A 78 2.56 -5.79 -11.01
CA ILE A 78 1.66 -5.74 -9.84
C ILE A 78 0.45 -6.66 -10.03
N ASN A 79 -0.19 -6.60 -11.20
CA ASN A 79 -1.44 -7.32 -11.48
C ASN A 79 -1.26 -8.83 -11.67
N ASP A 80 -0.03 -9.30 -11.84
CA ASP A 80 0.29 -10.73 -11.91
C ASP A 80 0.40 -11.36 -10.51
N ASN A 81 0.49 -10.53 -9.46
CA ASN A 81 0.41 -11.03 -8.09
C ASN A 81 -1.05 -11.32 -7.70
N PRO A 82 -1.30 -12.43 -6.98
CA PRO A 82 -2.66 -12.81 -6.60
C PRO A 82 -3.28 -11.76 -5.67
N LEU A 83 -4.54 -11.42 -5.95
CA LEU A 83 -5.32 -10.55 -5.08
C LEU A 83 -5.58 -11.27 -3.75
N CYS A 84 -5.09 -10.66 -2.68
CA CYS A 84 -5.24 -11.17 -1.33
C CYS A 84 -6.59 -10.75 -0.73
N THR A 85 -6.91 -9.46 -0.84
CA THR A 85 -8.19 -8.90 -0.35
C THR A 85 -8.42 -7.50 -0.94
N ILE A 86 -9.64 -7.00 -0.75
CA ILE A 86 -10.02 -5.62 -1.01
C ILE A 86 -10.44 -5.01 0.32
N ALA A 87 -9.93 -3.82 0.65
CA ALA A 87 -10.21 -3.15 1.92
C ALA A 87 -10.69 -1.71 1.73
N ASN A 88 -11.55 -1.27 2.64
CA ASN A 88 -11.93 0.13 2.80
C ASN A 88 -11.37 0.63 4.12
N ILE A 89 -10.44 1.60 4.07
CA ILE A 89 -9.76 2.13 5.25
C ILE A 89 -10.09 3.61 5.40
N TYR A 90 -11.05 3.92 6.26
CA TYR A 90 -11.42 5.29 6.57
C TYR A 90 -10.34 5.98 7.40
N VAL A 91 -10.08 5.46 8.59
CA VAL A 91 -9.10 5.94 9.54
C VAL A 91 -8.59 4.75 10.32
N GLY A 92 -7.29 4.75 10.62
CA GLY A 92 -6.69 3.75 11.49
C GLY A 92 -6.11 2.59 10.71
N THR A 93 -6.19 1.39 11.29
CA THR A 93 -5.45 0.22 10.81
C THR A 93 -6.40 -0.85 10.31
N VAL A 94 -6.05 -1.48 9.20
CA VAL A 94 -6.56 -2.81 8.84
C VAL A 94 -5.42 -3.81 8.90
N ILE A 95 -5.69 -4.99 9.47
CA ILE A 95 -4.77 -6.12 9.53
C ILE A 95 -5.36 -7.22 8.66
N ILE A 96 -4.54 -7.72 7.73
CA ILE A 96 -4.94 -8.76 6.80
C ILE A 96 -4.17 -10.00 7.16
N HIS A 97 -4.88 -10.93 7.80
CA HIS A 97 -4.35 -12.21 8.19
C HIS A 97 -4.44 -13.21 7.03
N ARG A 98 -3.36 -13.95 6.79
CA ARG A 98 -3.28 -15.00 5.79
C ARG A 98 -2.61 -16.24 6.36
N PRO A 99 -3.07 -17.45 5.98
CA PRO A 99 -2.31 -18.66 6.22
C PRO A 99 -1.08 -18.65 5.29
N GLY A 100 -0.02 -17.98 5.74
CA GLY A 100 1.34 -17.96 5.17
C GLY A 100 1.45 -17.98 3.64
N ILE A 101 1.66 -16.82 3.01
CA ILE A 101 1.92 -16.72 1.56
C ILE A 101 3.42 -16.56 1.33
N VAL A 102 4.01 -17.45 0.52
CA VAL A 102 5.39 -17.33 0.07
C VAL A 102 5.49 -16.21 -0.97
N ALA A 103 6.17 -15.11 -0.63
CA ALA A 103 6.22 -13.90 -1.46
C ALA A 103 7.50 -13.10 -1.24
N SER A 104 7.96 -12.40 -2.28
CA SER A 104 9.03 -11.38 -2.17
C SER A 104 8.52 -9.95 -2.35
N MET A 105 7.23 -9.77 -2.62
CA MET A 105 6.61 -8.46 -2.85
C MET A 105 5.23 -8.36 -2.19
N VAL A 106 4.93 -7.18 -1.66
CA VAL A 106 3.58 -6.78 -1.22
C VAL A 106 3.20 -5.51 -1.96
N THR A 107 2.03 -5.49 -2.59
CA THR A 107 1.53 -4.33 -3.33
C THR A 107 0.14 -3.93 -2.84
N ALA A 108 -0.11 -2.64 -2.90
CA ALA A 108 -1.33 -1.96 -2.53
C ALA A 108 -1.72 -1.03 -3.68
N GLU A 109 -2.89 -1.23 -4.28
CA GLU A 109 -3.40 -0.44 -5.42
C GLU A 109 -4.80 0.05 -5.08
N VAL A 110 -5.05 1.34 -5.22
CA VAL A 110 -6.37 1.94 -4.94
C VAL A 110 -7.07 2.21 -6.26
N TYR A 111 -8.31 1.76 -6.41
CA TYR A 111 -9.15 2.20 -7.53
C TYR A 111 -9.72 3.59 -7.24
N VAL A 112 -9.15 4.63 -7.86
CA VAL A 112 -9.73 5.98 -7.79
C VAL A 112 -10.68 6.16 -8.98
N ASN A 113 -11.99 6.18 -8.73
CA ASN A 113 -12.97 6.56 -9.72
C ASN A 113 -12.99 8.09 -9.84
N THR A 114 -12.38 8.65 -10.88
CA THR A 114 -12.32 10.10 -11.11
C THR A 114 -13.63 10.73 -11.58
N ASN A 115 -14.74 10.00 -11.60
CA ASN A 115 -16.05 10.55 -11.98
C ASN A 115 -16.66 11.51 -10.94
N ASN A 116 -15.98 11.75 -9.82
CA ASN A 116 -16.40 12.70 -8.78
C ASN A 116 -15.35 13.81 -8.57
N ALA A 117 -15.00 14.51 -9.65
CA ALA A 117 -14.36 15.83 -9.58
C ALA A 117 -15.40 16.94 -9.45
#